data_AF-A0A662T064-F1
#
_entry.id   AF-A0A662T064-F1
#
_cell.length_a   1.000
_cell.length_b   1.000
_cell.length_c   1.000
_cell.angle_alpha   90.00
_cell.angle_beta   90.00
_cell.angle_gamma   90.00
#
_symmetry.space_group_name_H-M   'P 1'
#
loop_
_entity.id
_entity.type
_entity.pdbx_description
1 polymer ?
#
loop_
_entity_poly.entity_id
_entity_poly.type
_entity_poly.pdbx_seq_one_letter_code
_entity_poly.pdbx_strand_id
1 'polypeptide(L)' 'MRARSLDTREEAAYRLRVAERHLDRAMRLIEDRDYDGCVREAQVAVENAAKSSHSMLQDPKLDA' A
#
# COMPACT_ATOMS: atom_id res chain seq x y z
N MET A 1 23.96 8.54 10.54
CA MET A 1 23.51 7.26 9.95
C MET A 1 22.65 7.63 8.74
N ARG A 2 23.17 7.53 7.50
CA ARG A 2 22.37 7.83 6.30
C ARG A 2 21.37 6.68 6.13
N ALA A 3 20.07 7.01 6.09
CA ALA A 3 19.04 6.04 5.74
C ALA A 3 19.45 5.37 4.44
N ARG A 4 19.52 4.03 4.45
CA ARG A 4 19.72 3.24 3.23
C ARG A 4 18.48 3.53 2.37
N SER A 5 18.62 4.41 1.39
CA SER A 5 17.54 4.74 0.46
C SER A 5 17.14 3.46 -0.24
N LEU A 6 16.01 2.87 0.15
CA LEU A 6 15.33 1.92 -0.71
C LEU A 6 15.07 2.65 -2.03
N ASP A 7 15.28 1.95 -3.14
CA ASP A 7 14.84 2.44 -4.45
C ASP A 7 13.34 2.76 -4.32
N THR A 8 12.96 3.99 -4.65
CA THR A 8 11.58 4.46 -4.49
C THR A 8 10.59 3.62 -5.31
N ARG A 9 11.04 2.99 -6.41
CA ARG A 9 10.28 2.00 -7.19
C ARG A 9 10.10 0.68 -6.45
N GLU A 10 11.15 0.19 -5.81
CA GLU A 10 11.05 -1.03 -5.01
C GLU A 10 10.12 -0.83 -3.81
N GLU A 11 10.20 0.33 -3.15
CA GLU A 11 9.31 0.69 -2.05
C GLU A 11 7.85 0.82 -2.53
N ALA A 12 7.62 1.51 -3.66
CA ALA A 12 6.29 1.62 -4.25
C ALA A 12 5.72 0.23 -4.60
N ALA A 13 6.48 -0.60 -5.31
CA ALA A 13 6.05 -1.95 -5.67
C ALA A 13 5.81 -2.85 -4.45
N TYR A 14 6.61 -2.72 -3.39
CA TYR A 14 6.36 -3.41 -2.13
C TYR A 14 5.04 -2.98 -1.50
N ARG A 15 4.81 -1.67 -1.39
CA ARG A 15 3.62 -1.08 -0.78
C ARG A 15 2.35 -1.41 -1.55
N LEU A 16 2.40 -1.36 -2.88
CA LEU A 16 1.30 -1.78 -3.73
C LEU A 16 0.90 -3.24 -3.48
N ARG A 17 1.87 -4.17 -3.45
CA ARG A 17 1.60 -5.58 -3.12
C ARG A 17 1.01 -5.78 -1.73
N VAL A 18 1.40 -4.97 -0.75
CA VAL A 18 0.80 -5.00 0.58
C VAL A 18 -0.66 -4.51 0.50
N ALA A 19 -0.90 -3.40 -0.20
CA ALA A 19 -2.25 -2.85 -0.38
C ALA A 19 -3.20 -3.86 -1.02
N GLU A 20 -2.79 -4.50 -2.12
CA GLU A 20 -3.57 -5.53 -2.83
C GLU A 20 -3.96 -6.69 -1.90
N ARG A 21 -3.01 -7.21 -1.12
CA ARG A 21 -3.29 -8.31 -0.17
C ARG A 21 -4.30 -7.94 0.91
N HIS A 22 -4.25 -6.70 1.40
CA HIS A 22 -5.22 -6.23 2.41
C HIS A 22 -6.58 -5.94 1.78
N LEU A 23 -6.63 -5.46 0.53
CA LEU A 23 -7.87 -5.32 -0.21
C LEU A 23 -8.56 -6.68 -0.44
N ASP A 24 -7.81 -7.68 -0.88
CA ASP A 24 -8.32 -9.05 -1.07
C ASP A 24 -8.85 -9.66 0.23
N ARG A 25 -8.27 -9.31 1.38
CA ARG A 25 -8.79 -9.73 2.69
C ARG A 25 -10.07 -8.99 3.03
N ALA A 26 -10.10 -7.67 2.86
CA ALA A 26 -11.30 -6.87 3.10
C ALA A 26 -12.50 -7.38 2.28
N MET A 27 -12.28 -7.71 1.00
CA MET A 27 -13.32 -8.24 0.12
C MET A 27 -13.88 -9.59 0.60
N ARG A 28 -13.04 -10.50 1.09
CA ARG A 28 -13.49 -11.77 1.69
C ARG A 28 -14.27 -11.57 2.99
N LEU A 29 -13.87 -10.61 3.82
CA LEU A 29 -14.57 -10.32 5.08
C LEU A 29 -15.98 -9.75 4.87
N ILE A 30 -16.25 -9.13 3.71
CA ILE A 30 -17.63 -8.77 3.31
C ILE A 30 -18.50 -10.02 3.17
N GLU A 31 -17.97 -11.10 2.58
CA GLU A 31 -18.68 -12.37 2.39
C GLU A 31 -18.98 -13.04 3.74
N ASP A 32 -18.05 -12.93 4.69
CA ASP A 32 -18.19 -13.43 6.06
C ASP A 32 -19.04 -12.54 6.98
N ARG A 33 -19.51 -11.38 6.47
CA ARG A 33 -20.20 -10.32 7.24
C ARG A 33 -19.41 -9.77 8.43
N ASP A 34 -18.09 -9.95 8.43
CA ASP A 34 -17.19 -9.32 9.40
C ASP A 34 -16.84 -7.90 8.93
N TYR A 35 -17.76 -6.97 9.17
CA TYR A 35 -17.62 -5.58 8.72
C TYR A 35 -16.52 -4.83 9.45
N ASP A 36 -16.29 -5.12 10.74
CA ASP A 36 -15.23 -4.49 11.52
C ASP A 36 -13.85 -4.92 11.00
N GLY A 37 -13.70 -6.22 10.69
CA GLY A 37 -12.53 -6.76 10.02
C GLY A 37 -12.34 -6.15 8.63
N CYS A 38 -13.40 -6.07 7.83
CA CYS A 38 -13.38 -5.46 6.50
C CYS A 38 -12.87 -4.02 6.53
N VAL A 39 -13.41 -3.18 7.42
CA VAL A 39 -13.00 -1.77 7.53
C VAL A 39 -11.53 -1.66 7.94
N ARG A 40 -11.08 -2.50 8.89
CA ARG A 40 -9.68 -2.52 9.33
C ARG A 40 -8.72 -2.87 8.19
N GLU A 41 -9.01 -3.94 7.46
CA GLU A 41 -8.20 -4.37 6.32
C GLU A 41 -8.22 -3.32 5.20
N ALA A 42 -9.39 -2.74 4.91
CA ALA A 42 -9.52 -1.66 3.91
C ALA A 42 -8.69 -0.42 4.28
N GLN A 43 -8.65 -0.03 5.56
CA GLN A 43 -7.83 1.10 6.01
C GLN A 43 -6.33 0.83 5.76
N VAL A 44 -5.85 -0.37 6.06
CA VAL A 44 -4.44 -0.75 5.82
C VAL A 44 -4.14 -0.79 4.31
N ALA A 45 -5.09 -1.23 3.49
CA ALA A 45 -4.96 -1.21 2.04
C ALA A 45 -4.78 0.22 1.50
N VAL A 46 -5.67 1.14 1.90
CA VAL A 46 -5.62 2.56 1.50
C VAL A 46 -4.33 3.22 1.96
N GLU A 47 -3.89 2.99 3.21
CA GLU A 47 -2.66 3.55 3.74
C GLU A 47 -1.43 3.11 2.91
N ASN A 48 -1.35 1.83 2.55
CA ASN A 48 -0.24 1.33 1.74
C ASN A 48 -0.30 1.81 0.29
N ALA A 49 -1.50 1.90 -0.31
CA ALA A 49 -1.67 2.48 -1.64
C ALA A 49 -1.22 3.96 -1.68
N ALA A 50 -1.61 4.75 -0.68
CA ALA A 50 -1.21 6.15 -0.58
C ALA A 50 0.32 6.29 -0.45
N LYS A 51 0.94 5.47 0.40
CA LYS A 51 2.41 5.45 0.55
C LYS A 51 3.11 4.98 -0.72
N SER A 52 2.53 4.03 -1.47
CA SER A 52 3.06 3.61 -2.79
C SER A 52 3.08 4.78 -3.78
N SER A 53 1.95 5.49 -3.91
CA SER A 53 1.86 6.68 -4.77
C SER A 53 2.84 7.76 -4.34
N HIS A 54 2.99 7.98 -3.02
CA HIS A 54 3.95 8.94 -2.49
C HIS A 54 5.40 8.57 -2.83
N SER A 55 5.80 7.30 -2.68
CA SER A 55 7.12 6.83 -3.09
C SER A 55 7.36 7.08 -4.58
N MET A 56 6.34 6.92 -5.44
CA MET A 56 6.48 7.22 -6.86
C MET A 56 6.66 8.71 -7.17
N LEU A 57 5.92 9.58 -6.49
CA LEU A 57 6.10 11.03 -6.63
C LEU A 57 7.48 11.51 -6.16
N GLN A 58 8.22 10.69 -5.42
CA GLN A 58 9.58 10.99 -4.99
C GLN A 58 10.66 10.41 -5.91
N ASP A 59 10.31 9.65 -6.96
CA ASP A 59 11.29 9.20 -7.97
C ASP A 59 11.78 10.39 -8.81
N PRO A 60 13.06 10.79 -8.72
CA PRO A 60 13.60 11.94 -9.46
C PRO A 60 13.51 11.81 -10.98
N LYS A 61 13.23 10.60 -11.51
CA LYS A 61 13.09 10.33 -12.93
C LYS A 61 11.69 10.59 -13.48
N LEU A 62 10.71 10.95 -12.63
CA LEU A 62 9.37 11.38 -13.07
C LEU A 62 9.33 12.87 -13.44
N ASP A 63 10.31 13.66 -12.98
CA ASP A 63 10.40 15.12 -13.21
C ASP A 63 11.35 15.51 -14.38
N ALA A 64 11.81 14.54 -15.18
CA ALA A 64 12.76 14.72 -16.29
C ALA A 64 12.15 14.27 -17.63
#